data_AF-A0A426YY85-F1
#
_entry.id   AF-A0A426YY85-F1
#
_cell.length_a   1.000
_cell.length_b   1.000
_cell.length_c   1.000
_cell.angle_alpha   90.00
_cell.angle_beta   90.00
_cell.angle_gamma   90.00
#
_symmetry.space_group_name_H-M   'P 1'
#
loop_
_entity.id
_entity.type
_entity.pdbx_description
1 polymer ?
#
loop_
_entity_poly.entity_id
_entity_poly.type
_entity_poly.pdbx_seq_one_letter_code
_entity_poly.pdbx_strand_id
1 'polypeptide(L)'
;MAPNLRGIQLTSAAGPRGISARGDDGNLEDVRLLDSYDEEAAALPEWTGREEADKGVRRIQVRVTGMTCSACTSAVEGAISALPGVARASVSLLQNKAHVVFDPNLVKVRSFPPFFFSSFDSVDEDIRDAIEDAGFEAEVLPDSKNSQTRSQKTLSGQFTIGGMTCSACVNSIEGILSKLPGVKRAVVALATSLGEVEYDPSVITKDEIVRAIEDAGFDAAFLQSNEQDKVLLSVVGFSSISDVHVIQGILRNLKGVKQFEANISLSEVEVIFDPEALGLRSIVDSIEKGSNGKLKASVQSPYTLATSNHVEEASKMLRLFLSSLILSIPVFFIRMVCPRIGFLNSFLLMHCGPFLLRDLLKWILVSIVQFVIGKRFYVAAYKALRHWSTNMDVLVVLGTSASYFYSVGALFYGAFTGFRPPIYFETSAMIITFVLLGKCLEVVAKGKTSDAIKKLVELAPATVLLVVKDEGILSQGILGICRSVIFKE
;
A
#
# COMPACT_ATOMS: atom_id res chain seq x y z
N MET A 1 -13.73 -21.76 -34.51
CA MET A 1 -13.66 -23.14 -33.99
C MET A 1 -12.91 -23.11 -32.67
N ALA A 2 -13.64 -23.33 -31.58
CA ALA A 2 -13.10 -23.56 -30.23
C ALA A 2 -12.62 -25.04 -30.11
N PRO A 3 -12.02 -25.48 -29.00
CA PRO A 3 -10.77 -26.25 -28.97
C PRO A 3 -10.95 -27.74 -28.59
N ASN A 4 -9.86 -28.51 -28.55
CA ASN A 4 -9.86 -29.86 -27.97
C ASN A 4 -8.72 -30.02 -26.96
N LEU A 5 -9.10 -30.11 -25.68
CA LEU A 5 -8.29 -30.54 -24.54
C LEU A 5 -8.90 -31.87 -24.05
N ARG A 6 -8.14 -32.96 -24.13
CA ARG A 6 -8.35 -34.17 -23.31
C ARG A 6 -7.62 -33.91 -21.98
N GLY A 7 -8.13 -34.17 -20.78
CA GLY A 7 -9.16 -35.11 -20.35
C GLY A 7 -8.54 -35.98 -19.25
N ILE A 8 -8.67 -35.60 -17.99
CA ILE A 8 -8.32 -36.43 -16.82
C ILE A 8 -9.51 -36.36 -15.86
N GLN A 9 -10.18 -37.50 -15.70
CA GLN A 9 -11.32 -37.71 -14.81
C GLN A 9 -10.84 -38.12 -13.41
N LEU A 10 -11.45 -37.55 -12.38
CA LEU A 10 -11.36 -38.00 -11.00
C LEU A 10 -12.60 -38.86 -10.70
N THR A 11 -12.36 -40.11 -10.31
CA THR A 11 -13.41 -41.02 -9.82
C THR A 11 -13.47 -41.01 -8.30
N SER A 12 -14.70 -40.85 -7.80
CA SER A 12 -15.16 -40.94 -6.42
C SER A 12 -14.88 -42.30 -5.78
N ALA A 13 -14.54 -42.31 -4.48
CA ALA A 13 -14.56 -43.51 -3.65
C ALA A 13 -15.43 -43.26 -2.40
N ALA A 14 -16.40 -44.17 -2.23
CA ALA A 14 -17.35 -44.23 -1.14
C ALA A 14 -16.87 -45.20 -0.04
N GLY A 15 -17.09 -44.81 1.21
CA GLY A 15 -17.62 -45.66 2.30
C GLY A 15 -16.77 -46.80 2.91
N PRO A 16 -17.02 -47.17 4.19
CA PRO A 16 -16.02 -47.77 5.06
C PRO A 16 -16.25 -49.27 5.34
N ARG A 17 -15.20 -50.02 5.69
CA ARG A 17 -15.24 -51.21 6.57
C ARG A 17 -13.82 -51.67 6.94
N GLY A 18 -13.62 -51.94 8.23
CA GLY A 18 -12.32 -52.18 8.85
C GLY A 18 -11.73 -53.58 8.69
N ILE A 19 -10.60 -53.79 9.38
CA ILE A 19 -10.21 -55.00 10.13
C ILE A 19 -8.88 -54.69 10.85
N SER A 20 -8.84 -55.16 12.10
CA SER A 20 -7.74 -55.09 13.07
C SER A 20 -6.52 -55.91 12.65
N ALA A 21 -5.31 -55.44 12.97
CA ALA A 21 -4.17 -56.30 13.31
C ALA A 21 -3.19 -55.54 14.22
N ARG A 22 -2.46 -56.31 15.02
CA ARG A 22 -1.96 -56.01 16.36
C ARG A 22 -0.44 -56.11 16.38
N GLY A 23 0.21 -55.11 17.01
CA GLY A 23 1.52 -55.17 17.69
C GLY A 23 2.79 -55.27 16.83
N ASP A 24 3.72 -54.32 17.01
CA ASP A 24 5.07 -54.62 17.51
C ASP A 24 5.79 -53.30 17.89
N ASP A 25 6.79 -53.44 18.76
CA ASP A 25 7.44 -52.45 19.61
C ASP A 25 8.41 -51.45 18.93
N GLY A 26 8.67 -50.33 19.61
CA GLY A 26 10.06 -49.82 19.73
C GLY A 26 10.46 -48.54 18.97
N ASN A 27 10.26 -47.41 19.64
CA ASN A 27 11.19 -46.28 19.79
C ASN A 27 11.77 -45.59 18.53
N LEU A 28 11.18 -44.45 18.14
CA LEU A 28 11.89 -43.35 17.47
C LEU A 28 11.48 -42.03 18.13
N GLU A 29 12.49 -41.26 18.53
CA GLU A 29 12.39 -39.93 19.14
C GLU A 29 11.84 -38.91 18.12
N ASP A 30 10.71 -38.27 18.44
CA ASP A 30 10.23 -37.12 17.69
C ASP A 30 10.94 -35.85 18.15
N VAL A 31 11.87 -35.40 17.32
CA VAL A 31 12.44 -34.06 17.33
C VAL A 31 11.33 -33.06 17.00
N ARG A 32 10.79 -32.40 18.02
CA ARG A 32 9.90 -31.23 17.86
C ARG A 32 10.71 -30.00 17.48
N LEU A 33 10.80 -29.76 16.18
CA LEU A 33 11.25 -28.49 15.61
C LEU A 33 10.13 -27.45 15.73
N LEU A 34 10.36 -26.48 16.63
CA LEU A 34 9.93 -25.07 16.56
C LEU A 34 8.59 -24.79 15.85
N ASP A 35 7.49 -24.90 16.60
CA ASP A 35 6.26 -24.19 16.27
C ASP A 35 6.40 -22.70 16.63
N SER A 36 6.10 -21.88 15.64
CA SER A 36 6.01 -20.43 15.68
C SER A 36 5.03 -19.94 16.74
N TYR A 37 5.43 -18.88 17.44
CA TYR A 37 4.61 -18.10 18.37
C TYR A 37 3.33 -17.57 17.69
N ASP A 38 2.18 -18.10 18.10
CA ASP A 38 0.89 -17.42 17.98
C ASP A 38 0.47 -16.89 19.36
N GLU A 39 0.07 -15.62 19.40
CA GLU A 39 -0.53 -14.95 20.55
C GLU A 39 -1.85 -15.64 20.93
N GLU A 40 -1.81 -16.57 21.88
CA GLU A 40 -3.00 -16.96 22.63
C GLU A 40 -3.13 -16.08 23.86
N ALA A 41 -4.11 -15.17 23.77
CA ALA A 41 -4.74 -14.52 24.90
C ALA A 41 -5.26 -15.60 25.87
N ALA A 42 -4.47 -15.89 26.90
CA ALA A 42 -4.86 -16.79 27.97
C ALA A 42 -6.13 -16.24 28.65
N ALA A 43 -7.18 -17.04 28.56
CA ALA A 43 -8.44 -16.87 29.25
C ALA A 43 -8.21 -16.68 30.76
N LEU A 44 -8.75 -15.58 31.28
CA LEU A 44 -8.93 -15.36 32.72
C LEU A 44 -10.07 -16.26 33.23
N PRO A 45 -9.99 -16.81 34.45
CA PRO A 45 -11.09 -17.57 35.03
C PRO A 45 -12.29 -16.67 35.32
N GLU A 46 -13.48 -17.12 34.93
CA GLU A 46 -14.76 -16.52 35.29
C GLU A 46 -14.91 -16.47 36.83
N TRP A 47 -15.06 -15.25 37.36
CA TRP A 47 -15.52 -15.03 38.74
C TRP A 47 -17.00 -14.69 38.71
N THR A 48 -17.80 -15.66 39.13
CA THR A 48 -19.20 -15.47 39.49
C THR A 48 -19.26 -14.82 40.88
N GLY A 49 -19.97 -13.68 40.98
CA GLY A 49 -20.47 -13.18 42.26
C GLY A 49 -20.10 -11.75 42.62
N ARG A 50 -21.14 -10.90 42.68
CA ARG A 50 -21.25 -9.61 43.37
C ARG A 50 -20.53 -8.41 42.74
N GLU A 51 -21.24 -7.81 41.78
CA GLU A 51 -21.20 -6.36 41.55
C GLU A 51 -21.74 -5.65 42.81
N GLU A 52 -20.85 -5.08 43.63
CA GLU A 52 -21.23 -4.00 44.54
C GLU A 52 -19.98 -3.20 44.98
N ALA A 53 -19.90 -1.96 44.48
CA ALA A 53 -19.04 -0.84 44.88
C ALA A 53 -17.51 -0.95 44.69
N ASP A 54 -17.01 -0.44 43.55
CA ASP A 54 -15.64 0.10 43.49
C ASP A 54 -15.64 1.47 42.79
N LYS A 55 -15.91 2.53 43.56
CA LYS A 55 -15.77 3.92 43.14
C LYS A 55 -14.43 4.43 43.67
N GLY A 56 -13.39 4.42 42.84
CA GLY A 56 -12.14 5.13 43.15
C GLY A 56 -10.88 4.57 42.49
N VAL A 57 -10.84 3.29 42.14
CA VAL A 57 -9.56 2.62 41.86
C VAL A 57 -9.08 2.83 40.41
N ARG A 58 -7.82 3.27 40.25
CA ARG A 58 -7.09 3.40 38.97
C ARG A 58 -6.13 2.24 38.76
N ARG A 59 -5.76 1.99 37.49
CA ARG A 59 -4.80 0.94 37.11
C ARG A 59 -3.74 1.56 36.23
N ILE A 60 -2.46 1.31 36.51
CA ILE A 60 -1.34 1.75 35.68
C ILE A 60 -0.43 0.56 35.31
N GLN A 61 0.35 0.74 34.25
CA GLN A 61 1.40 -0.18 33.85
C GLN A 61 2.76 0.49 33.96
N VAL A 62 3.70 -0.16 34.64
CA VAL A 62 5.08 0.32 34.79
C VAL A 62 6.01 -0.69 34.16
N ARG A 63 6.87 -0.24 33.25
CA ARG A 63 7.97 -1.05 32.73
C ARG A 63 9.09 -1.01 33.75
N VAL A 64 9.63 -2.17 34.13
CA VAL A 64 10.70 -2.28 35.11
C VAL A 64 11.91 -2.95 34.47
N THR A 65 13.05 -2.26 34.45
CA THR A 65 14.31 -2.74 33.88
C THR A 65 15.23 -3.27 34.99
N GLY A 66 15.98 -4.34 34.68
CA GLY A 66 16.91 -4.98 35.62
C GLY A 66 16.35 -6.20 36.37
N MET A 67 15.07 -6.56 36.19
CA MET A 67 14.53 -7.80 36.76
C MET A 67 15.07 -9.03 36.01
N THR A 68 15.71 -9.96 36.72
CA THR A 68 16.37 -11.14 36.13
C THR A 68 15.95 -12.48 36.75
N CYS A 69 15.28 -12.46 37.91
CA CYS A 69 14.82 -13.68 38.60
C CYS A 69 13.54 -13.45 39.40
N SER A 70 12.90 -14.53 39.84
CA SER A 70 11.65 -14.49 40.62
C SER A 70 11.77 -13.76 41.95
N ALA A 71 12.97 -13.71 42.54
CA ALA A 71 13.23 -12.91 43.73
C ALA A 71 13.15 -11.39 43.43
N CYS A 72 13.56 -10.95 42.24
CA CYS A 72 13.41 -9.56 41.81
C CYS A 72 11.93 -9.17 41.69
N THR A 73 11.09 -10.05 41.15
CA THR A 73 9.64 -9.76 41.08
C THR A 73 9.00 -9.64 42.44
N SER A 74 9.34 -10.52 43.39
CA SER A 74 8.79 -10.43 44.74
C SER A 74 9.26 -9.17 45.48
N ALA A 75 10.49 -8.71 45.22
CA ALA A 75 11.00 -7.46 45.78
C ALA A 75 10.24 -6.24 45.23
N VAL A 76 10.05 -6.18 43.91
CA VAL A 76 9.30 -5.09 43.24
C VAL A 76 7.82 -5.12 43.62
N GLU A 77 7.19 -6.30 43.62
CA GLU A 77 5.79 -6.47 44.02
C GLU A 77 5.56 -6.09 45.48
N GLY A 78 6.51 -6.44 46.37
CA GLY A 78 6.49 -6.06 47.78
C GLY A 78 6.67 -4.57 48.00
N ALA A 79 7.57 -3.92 47.28
CA ALA A 79 7.81 -2.47 47.37
C ALA A 79 6.56 -1.67 46.95
N ILE A 80 5.92 -2.06 45.84
CA ILE A 80 4.70 -1.41 45.36
C ILE A 80 3.52 -1.68 46.29
N SER A 81 3.37 -2.91 46.80
CA SER A 81 2.27 -3.27 47.71
C SER A 81 2.38 -2.61 49.10
N ALA A 82 3.58 -2.15 49.48
CA ALA A 82 3.80 -1.44 50.74
C ALA A 82 3.36 0.03 50.69
N LEU A 83 3.07 0.58 49.50
CA LEU A 83 2.63 1.97 49.35
C LEU A 83 1.17 2.15 49.85
N PRO A 84 0.89 3.20 50.63
CA PRO A 84 -0.45 3.50 51.09
C PRO A 84 -1.35 3.85 49.91
N GLY A 85 -2.47 3.13 49.75
CA GLY A 85 -3.42 3.34 48.66
C GLY A 85 -3.31 2.33 47.51
N VAL A 86 -2.31 1.44 47.50
CA VAL A 86 -2.24 0.33 46.54
C VAL A 86 -3.14 -0.82 46.98
N ALA A 87 -4.13 -1.16 46.17
CA ALA A 87 -5.05 -2.26 46.41
C ALA A 87 -4.48 -3.60 45.95
N ARG A 88 -3.72 -3.61 44.84
CA ARG A 88 -3.06 -4.80 44.30
C ARG A 88 -1.90 -4.42 43.38
N ALA A 89 -0.75 -5.06 43.55
CA ALA A 89 0.33 -5.06 42.58
C ALA A 89 0.54 -6.47 42.03
N SER A 90 0.91 -6.59 40.76
CA SER A 90 1.32 -7.86 40.17
C SER A 90 2.43 -7.61 39.16
N VAL A 91 3.53 -8.33 39.25
CA VAL A 91 4.73 -8.10 38.43
C VAL A 91 5.00 -9.33 37.57
N SER A 92 5.23 -9.12 36.28
CA SER A 92 5.54 -10.17 35.30
C SER A 92 6.97 -10.04 34.81
N LEU A 93 7.80 -11.04 35.13
CA LEU A 93 9.16 -11.17 34.59
C LEU A 93 9.14 -11.29 33.06
N LEU A 94 8.25 -12.10 32.52
CA LEU A 94 8.20 -12.39 31.08
C LEU A 94 7.93 -11.13 30.25
N GLN A 95 7.19 -10.19 30.80
CA GLN A 95 6.83 -8.95 30.11
C GLN A 95 7.68 -7.75 30.54
N ASN A 96 8.56 -7.90 31.55
CA ASN A 96 9.25 -6.79 32.22
C ASN A 96 8.30 -5.65 32.63
N LYS A 97 7.12 -6.00 33.14
CA LYS A 97 6.04 -5.05 33.48
C LYS A 97 5.44 -5.35 34.84
N ALA A 98 5.10 -4.28 35.56
CA ALA A 98 4.29 -4.29 36.77
C ALA A 98 2.91 -3.69 36.46
N HIS A 99 1.84 -4.36 36.87
CA HIS A 99 0.48 -3.87 36.88
C HIS A 99 0.12 -3.45 38.30
N VAL A 100 -0.30 -2.21 38.47
CA VAL A 100 -0.61 -1.65 39.79
C VAL A 100 -2.03 -1.12 39.79
N VAL A 101 -2.79 -1.49 40.81
CA VAL A 101 -4.18 -1.11 41.03
C VAL A 101 -4.22 -0.33 42.34
N PHE A 102 -4.54 0.96 42.29
CA PHE A 102 -4.44 1.86 43.45
C PHE A 102 -5.57 2.89 43.50
N ASP A 103 -5.88 3.42 44.68
CA ASP A 103 -6.81 4.53 44.87
C ASP A 103 -6.03 5.87 44.82
N PRO A 104 -6.27 6.74 43.82
CA PRO A 104 -5.54 7.98 43.63
C PRO A 104 -5.73 9.00 44.76
N ASN A 105 -6.71 8.82 45.65
CA ASN A 105 -6.95 9.75 46.76
C ASN A 105 -6.13 9.44 48.02
N LEU A 106 -5.56 8.24 48.13
CA LEU A 106 -4.85 7.78 49.33
C LEU A 106 -3.33 7.75 49.17
N VAL A 107 -2.83 7.91 47.94
CA VAL A 107 -1.40 7.94 47.63
C VAL A 107 -0.92 9.40 47.73
N LYS A 108 -0.35 9.80 48.88
CA LYS A 108 0.56 10.97 49.01
C LYS A 108 1.29 11.08 50.36
N VAL A 109 2.51 11.60 50.26
CA VAL A 109 3.33 12.43 51.19
C VAL A 109 4.58 11.78 51.81
N ARG A 110 5.74 12.12 51.22
CA ARG A 110 6.88 12.69 51.96
C ARG A 110 7.32 14.02 51.33
N SER A 111 7.46 15.05 52.17
CA SER A 111 7.78 16.44 51.81
C SER A 111 9.23 16.80 52.14
N PHE A 112 9.98 17.41 51.20
CA PHE A 112 11.15 18.29 51.41
C PHE A 112 11.31 19.24 50.18
N PRO A 113 12.08 20.36 50.24
CA PRO A 113 11.67 21.71 49.83
C PRO A 113 12.00 22.09 48.37
N PRO A 114 11.55 23.26 47.86
CA PRO A 114 11.20 23.46 46.46
C PRO A 114 12.32 24.13 45.64
N PHE A 115 12.63 23.60 44.45
CA PHE A 115 13.27 24.39 43.38
C PHE A 115 13.17 23.75 41.98
N PHE A 116 11.96 23.55 41.43
CA PHE A 116 11.68 23.79 39.99
C PHE A 116 10.18 23.58 39.69
N PHE A 117 9.61 24.48 38.89
CA PHE A 117 8.20 24.50 38.50
C PHE A 117 7.98 23.67 37.24
N SER A 118 7.07 22.70 37.24
CA SER A 118 5.86 22.72 36.39
C SER A 118 4.99 21.47 36.64
N SER A 119 3.75 21.75 37.01
CA SER A 119 2.61 20.88 37.27
C SER A 119 2.32 19.81 36.21
N PHE A 120 2.41 18.53 36.61
CA PHE A 120 1.66 17.39 36.06
C PHE A 120 1.57 16.28 37.13
N ASP A 121 0.59 15.38 37.03
CA ASP A 121 0.06 14.50 38.09
C ASP A 121 1.09 13.77 38.99
N SER A 122 0.97 13.98 40.31
CA SER A 122 1.94 13.59 41.33
C SER A 122 1.58 12.28 42.05
N VAL A 123 1.19 11.23 41.33
CA VAL A 123 0.89 9.90 41.91
C VAL A 123 1.71 8.81 41.22
N ASP A 124 2.03 8.99 39.94
CA ASP A 124 2.85 8.07 39.15
C ASP A 124 4.34 8.11 39.57
N GLU A 125 4.79 9.22 40.16
CA GLU A 125 6.16 9.36 40.68
C GLU A 125 6.39 8.52 41.94
N ASP A 126 5.43 8.43 42.88
CA ASP A 126 5.59 7.65 44.12
C ASP A 126 5.78 6.14 43.84
N ILE A 127 5.11 5.62 42.80
CA ILE A 127 5.22 4.22 42.38
C ILE A 127 6.55 3.97 41.67
N ARG A 128 7.03 4.92 40.86
CA ARG A 128 8.36 4.84 40.25
C ARG A 128 9.44 4.85 41.34
N ASP A 129 9.36 5.80 42.26
CA ASP A 129 10.35 6.00 43.32
C ASP A 129 10.44 4.78 44.24
N ALA A 130 9.32 4.11 44.55
CA ALA A 130 9.34 2.85 45.31
C ALA A 130 10.03 1.69 44.59
N ILE A 131 9.98 1.66 43.26
CA ILE A 131 10.65 0.64 42.45
C ILE A 131 12.16 0.97 42.34
N GLU A 132 12.51 2.25 42.24
CA GLU A 132 13.89 2.74 42.26
C GLU A 132 14.56 2.53 43.62
N ASP A 133 13.85 2.74 44.73
CA ASP A 133 14.28 2.41 46.09
C ASP A 133 14.50 0.90 46.29
N ALA A 134 13.78 0.06 45.53
CA ALA A 134 14.01 -1.38 45.47
C ALA A 134 15.21 -1.77 44.59
N GLY A 135 15.88 -0.80 43.96
CA GLY A 135 17.08 -0.97 43.14
C GLY A 135 16.82 -1.27 41.67
N PHE A 136 15.62 -0.97 41.15
CA PHE A 136 15.24 -1.22 39.76
C PHE A 136 14.80 0.08 39.06
N GLU A 137 15.19 0.25 37.80
CA GLU A 137 14.75 1.39 37.00
C GLU A 137 13.30 1.19 36.54
N ALA A 138 12.48 2.25 36.59
CA ALA A 138 11.06 2.19 36.29
C ALA A 138 10.60 3.30 35.33
N GLU A 139 9.83 2.92 34.31
CA GLU A 139 9.23 3.84 33.34
C GLU A 139 7.71 3.59 33.26
N VAL A 140 6.91 4.62 33.60
CA VAL A 140 5.44 4.52 33.57
C VAL A 140 4.95 4.58 32.12
N LEU A 141 4.18 3.57 31.71
CA LEU A 141 3.58 3.53 30.38
C LEU A 141 2.27 4.33 30.40
N PRO A 142 2.03 5.24 29.45
CA PRO A 142 0.81 6.03 29.41
C PRO A 142 -0.41 5.12 29.24
N ASP A 143 -1.39 5.24 30.15
CA ASP A 143 -2.65 4.51 30.03
C ASP A 143 -3.42 4.97 28.79
N SER A 144 -3.74 4.03 27.90
CA SER A 144 -4.51 4.25 26.68
C SER A 144 -5.98 4.65 26.91
N LYS A 145 -6.35 5.09 28.12
CA LYS A 145 -7.73 5.43 28.49
C LYS A 145 -7.97 6.85 29.00
N ASN A 146 -7.01 7.75 28.96
CA ASN A 146 -7.29 9.16 29.28
C ASN A 146 -6.73 10.19 28.30
N SER A 147 -6.81 9.88 27.00
CA SER A 147 -6.65 10.87 25.92
C SER A 147 -8.01 11.52 25.60
N GLN A 148 -8.58 12.26 26.55
CA GLN A 148 -9.59 13.28 26.26
C GLN A 148 -8.98 14.68 26.38
N THR A 149 -8.01 14.95 25.51
CA THR A 149 -7.58 16.30 25.15
C THR A 149 -7.56 16.37 23.63
N ARG A 150 -8.60 17.01 23.06
CA ARG A 150 -8.83 17.28 21.62
C ARG A 150 -8.16 16.29 20.67
N SER A 151 -8.93 15.27 20.24
CA SER A 151 -8.58 14.42 19.11
C SER A 151 -8.21 15.28 17.89
N GLN A 152 -6.91 15.35 17.58
CA GLN A 152 -6.46 15.72 16.23
C GLN A 152 -6.88 14.58 15.31
N LYS A 153 -7.95 14.81 14.54
CA LYS A 153 -8.57 13.86 13.61
C LYS A 153 -7.51 13.43 12.60
N THR A 154 -6.89 12.28 12.82
CA THR A 154 -5.93 11.70 11.87
C THR A 154 -6.72 11.03 10.76
N LEU A 155 -6.44 11.39 9.51
CA LEU A 155 -7.09 10.82 8.34
C LEU A 155 -6.15 9.83 7.67
N SER A 156 -6.66 8.66 7.28
CA SER A 156 -5.95 7.76 6.36
C SER A 156 -6.36 8.10 4.92
N GLY A 157 -5.39 8.26 4.02
CA GLY A 157 -5.60 8.51 2.59
C GLY A 157 -4.91 7.45 1.74
N GLN A 158 -5.61 6.96 0.72
CA GLN A 158 -5.05 6.10 -0.32
C GLN A 158 -4.70 6.91 -1.56
N PHE A 159 -3.49 6.70 -2.05
CA PHE A 159 -2.90 7.37 -3.21
C PHE A 159 -2.45 6.31 -4.22
N THR A 160 -2.80 6.46 -5.49
CA THR A 160 -2.14 5.71 -6.56
C THR A 160 -0.79 6.32 -6.84
N ILE A 161 0.22 5.45 -6.99
CA ILE A 161 1.58 5.88 -7.27
C ILE A 161 2.08 5.16 -8.51
N GLY A 162 2.23 5.91 -9.60
CA GLY A 162 2.76 5.48 -10.88
C GLY A 162 4.29 5.51 -10.92
N GLY A 163 4.87 4.65 -11.76
CA GLY A 163 6.31 4.61 -11.98
C GLY A 163 7.12 3.81 -10.94
N MET A 164 6.47 3.13 -9.98
CA MET A 164 7.17 2.24 -9.05
C MET A 164 7.61 0.95 -9.73
N THR A 165 8.92 0.74 -9.81
CA THR A 165 9.52 -0.44 -10.48
C THR A 165 10.28 -1.37 -9.54
N CYS A 166 10.59 -0.96 -8.31
CA CYS A 166 11.32 -1.84 -7.39
C CYS A 166 11.02 -1.54 -5.93
N SER A 167 11.40 -2.46 -5.04
CA SER A 167 11.36 -2.25 -3.59
C SER A 167 12.17 -1.04 -3.14
N ALA A 168 13.23 -0.65 -3.87
CA ALA A 168 13.95 0.58 -3.59
C ALA A 168 13.09 1.84 -3.86
N CYS A 169 12.19 1.81 -4.84
CA CYS A 169 11.23 2.90 -5.06
C CYS A 169 10.25 3.00 -3.87
N VAL A 170 9.75 1.85 -3.38
CA VAL A 170 8.84 1.78 -2.22
C VAL A 170 9.50 2.43 -1.00
N ASN A 171 10.70 1.97 -0.64
CA ASN A 171 11.43 2.49 0.52
C ASN A 171 11.75 3.99 0.36
N SER A 172 12.05 4.44 -0.86
CA SER A 172 12.30 5.85 -1.14
C SER A 172 11.04 6.70 -0.90
N ILE A 173 9.89 6.24 -1.37
CA ILE A 173 8.62 6.97 -1.23
C ILE A 173 8.17 6.97 0.24
N GLU A 174 8.18 5.82 0.92
CA GLU A 174 7.86 5.72 2.35
C GLU A 174 8.78 6.61 3.20
N GLY A 175 10.08 6.62 2.88
CA GLY A 175 11.07 7.46 3.56
C GLY A 175 10.89 8.96 3.32
N ILE A 176 10.30 9.38 2.20
CA ILE A 176 9.97 10.78 1.92
C ILE A 176 8.68 11.15 2.64
N LEU A 177 7.64 10.33 2.52
CA LEU A 177 6.32 10.58 3.11
C LEU A 177 6.39 10.62 4.65
N SER A 178 7.15 9.72 5.26
CA SER A 178 7.35 9.70 6.72
C SER A 178 8.10 10.91 7.28
N LYS A 179 8.85 11.64 6.44
CA LYS A 179 9.55 12.87 6.84
C LYS A 179 8.69 14.12 6.69
N LEU A 180 7.53 14.04 6.03
CA LEU A 180 6.65 15.18 5.85
C LEU A 180 5.99 15.55 7.19
N PRO A 181 5.95 16.84 7.54
CA PRO A 181 5.26 17.29 8.74
C PRO A 181 3.76 16.97 8.62
N GLY A 182 3.20 16.37 9.66
CA GLY A 182 1.79 15.97 9.69
C GLY A 182 1.51 14.55 9.22
N VAL A 183 2.48 13.82 8.66
CA VAL A 183 2.34 12.38 8.34
C VAL A 183 2.75 11.54 9.55
N LYS A 184 1.86 10.66 10.02
CA LYS A 184 2.10 9.74 11.14
C LYS A 184 2.59 8.37 10.68
N ARG A 185 2.00 7.85 9.60
CA ARG A 185 2.36 6.54 9.02
C ARG A 185 2.19 6.59 7.51
N ALA A 186 3.11 5.97 6.77
CA ALA A 186 3.00 5.80 5.33
C ALA A 186 3.42 4.38 4.99
N VAL A 187 2.59 3.66 4.23
CA VAL A 187 2.84 2.30 3.77
C VAL A 187 2.56 2.25 2.28
N VAL A 188 3.50 1.73 1.50
CA VAL A 188 3.39 1.69 0.04
C VAL A 188 3.51 0.26 -0.45
N ALA A 189 2.54 -0.18 -1.24
CA ALA A 189 2.47 -1.51 -1.79
C ALA A 189 2.77 -1.49 -3.30
N LEU A 190 3.92 -2.06 -3.69
CA LEU A 190 4.31 -2.20 -5.10
C LEU A 190 3.31 -3.05 -5.90
N ALA A 191 2.73 -4.08 -5.28
CA ALA A 191 1.87 -5.04 -5.95
C ALA A 191 0.53 -4.43 -6.40
N THR A 192 0.04 -3.43 -5.68
CA THR A 192 -1.22 -2.73 -5.97
C THR A 192 -1.00 -1.34 -6.55
N SER A 193 0.25 -0.87 -6.62
CA SER A 193 0.58 0.52 -6.95
C SER A 193 -0.14 1.56 -6.07
N LEU A 194 -0.42 1.20 -4.81
CA LEU A 194 -1.13 2.04 -3.85
C LEU A 194 -0.23 2.39 -2.67
N GLY A 195 -0.34 3.62 -2.20
CA GLY A 195 0.20 4.08 -0.92
C GLY A 195 -0.92 4.47 0.03
N GLU A 196 -0.89 3.95 1.24
CA GLU A 196 -1.75 4.37 2.34
C GLU A 196 -0.96 5.29 3.28
N VAL A 197 -1.48 6.50 3.51
CA VAL A 197 -0.84 7.53 4.31
C VAL A 197 -1.80 8.02 5.37
N GLU A 198 -1.41 7.89 6.64
CA GLU A 198 -2.08 8.52 7.76
C GLU A 198 -1.48 9.91 8.02
N TYR A 199 -2.31 10.94 7.89
CA TYR A 199 -1.88 12.32 8.04
C TYR A 199 -2.89 13.17 8.81
N ASP A 200 -2.42 14.27 9.39
CA ASP A 200 -3.27 15.29 10.00
C ASP A 200 -3.65 16.34 8.94
N PRO A 201 -4.94 16.45 8.57
CA PRO A 201 -5.42 17.41 7.56
C PRO A 201 -5.23 18.87 7.98
N SER A 202 -4.98 19.13 9.27
CA SER A 202 -4.74 20.48 9.80
C SER A 202 -3.31 20.95 9.52
N VAL A 203 -2.39 20.02 9.25
CA VAL A 203 -0.95 20.28 9.05
C VAL A 203 -0.54 20.09 7.61
N ILE A 204 -1.08 19.07 6.92
CA ILE A 204 -0.74 18.75 5.54
C ILE A 204 -1.98 18.38 4.74
N THR A 205 -2.06 18.88 3.51
CA THR A 205 -3.17 18.59 2.60
C THR A 205 -2.86 17.42 1.66
N LYS A 206 -3.91 16.73 1.19
CA LYS A 206 -3.78 15.65 0.19
C LYS A 206 -2.99 16.06 -1.06
N ASP A 207 -3.14 17.31 -1.49
CA ASP A 207 -2.46 17.84 -2.70
C ASP A 207 -0.98 18.10 -2.46
N GLU A 208 -0.57 18.39 -1.21
CA GLU A 208 0.84 18.52 -0.82
C GLU A 208 1.50 17.15 -0.75
N ILE A 209 0.79 16.12 -0.29
CA ILE A 209 1.26 14.74 -0.31
C ILE A 209 1.49 14.27 -1.75
N VAL A 210 0.54 14.55 -2.66
CA VAL A 210 0.70 14.24 -4.10
C VAL A 210 1.92 14.97 -4.68
N ARG A 211 2.06 16.28 -4.43
CA ARG A 211 3.21 17.06 -4.90
C ARG A 211 4.53 16.52 -4.39
N ALA A 212 4.61 16.10 -3.13
CA ALA A 212 5.82 15.52 -2.56
C ALA A 212 6.23 14.22 -3.29
N ILE A 213 5.26 13.40 -3.72
CA ILE A 213 5.52 12.19 -4.50
C ILE A 213 5.92 12.54 -5.95
N GLU A 214 5.31 13.57 -6.54
CA GLU A 214 5.64 14.08 -7.88
C GLU A 214 7.04 14.69 -7.97
N ASP A 215 7.44 15.42 -6.93
CA ASP A 215 8.78 15.96 -6.75
C ASP A 215 9.79 14.81 -6.68
N ALA A 216 9.49 13.76 -5.90
CA ALA A 216 10.30 12.54 -5.85
C ALA A 216 10.43 11.81 -7.21
N GLY A 217 9.63 12.21 -8.20
CA GLY A 217 9.72 11.74 -9.58
C GLY A 217 8.78 10.60 -9.93
N PHE A 218 7.79 10.34 -9.08
CA PHE A 218 6.74 9.36 -9.31
C PHE A 218 5.43 10.08 -9.66
N ASP A 219 4.58 9.45 -10.45
CA ASP A 219 3.25 10.03 -10.72
C ASP A 219 2.36 9.70 -9.53
N ALA A 220 1.55 10.63 -9.02
CA ALA A 220 0.66 10.35 -7.89
C ALA A 220 -0.74 10.93 -8.13
N ALA A 221 -1.76 10.17 -7.74
CA ALA A 221 -3.13 10.66 -7.69
C ALA A 221 -3.81 10.20 -6.42
N PHE A 222 -4.61 11.07 -5.83
CA PHE A 222 -5.39 10.73 -4.65
C PHE A 222 -6.63 9.94 -5.07
N LEU A 223 -6.84 8.76 -4.48
CA LEU A 223 -8.04 7.96 -4.73
C LEU A 223 -9.13 8.30 -3.73
N GLN A 224 -8.87 8.08 -2.43
CA GLN A 224 -9.86 8.21 -1.36
C GLN A 224 -9.18 8.52 -0.03
N SER A 225 -9.83 9.32 0.81
CA SER A 225 -9.55 9.37 2.24
C SER A 225 -10.57 8.49 2.95
N ASN A 226 -10.17 7.87 4.05
CA ASN A 226 -11.04 7.14 4.97
C ASN A 226 -12.00 8.09 5.73
N GLU A 227 -12.07 9.37 5.35
CA GLU A 227 -13.32 10.09 5.50
C GLU A 227 -14.34 9.39 4.61
N GLN A 228 -15.22 8.62 5.25
CA GLN A 228 -16.37 7.92 4.68
C GLN A 228 -17.35 8.86 3.95
N ASP A 229 -16.92 10.06 3.60
CA ASP A 229 -17.69 11.11 2.97
C ASP A 229 -17.84 10.89 1.48
N LYS A 230 -17.03 10.06 0.79
CA LYS A 230 -17.14 9.84 -0.67
C LYS A 230 -17.13 8.36 -1.04
N VAL A 231 -18.18 7.90 -1.74
CA VAL A 231 -18.33 6.52 -2.19
C VAL A 231 -18.69 6.46 -3.67
N LEU A 232 -18.10 5.49 -4.36
CA LEU A 232 -18.40 5.18 -5.76
C LEU A 232 -19.28 3.92 -5.82
N LEU A 233 -20.47 4.06 -6.40
CA LEU A 233 -21.46 3.00 -6.55
C LEU A 233 -21.54 2.59 -8.02
N SER A 234 -21.33 1.32 -8.32
CA SER A 234 -21.68 0.75 -9.62
C SER A 234 -23.16 0.40 -9.64
N VAL A 235 -23.92 0.87 -10.64
CA VAL A 235 -25.36 0.64 -10.72
C VAL A 235 -25.69 -0.21 -11.94
N VAL A 236 -26.10 -1.46 -11.69
CA VAL A 236 -26.52 -2.38 -12.75
C VAL A 236 -27.92 -1.97 -13.23
N GLY A 237 -28.07 -1.78 -14.55
CA GLY A 237 -29.30 -1.30 -15.17
C GLY A 237 -29.33 0.20 -15.45
N PHE A 238 -28.23 0.92 -15.20
CA PHE A 238 -28.09 2.34 -15.46
C PHE A 238 -27.70 2.60 -16.93
N SER A 239 -28.71 2.72 -17.81
CA SER A 239 -28.50 2.88 -19.26
C SER A 239 -29.33 4.00 -19.91
N SER A 240 -30.28 4.61 -19.19
CA SER A 240 -31.11 5.70 -19.71
C SER A 240 -30.99 7.00 -18.90
N ILE A 241 -31.16 8.14 -19.57
CA ILE A 241 -31.24 9.48 -18.96
C ILE A 241 -32.38 9.54 -17.93
N SER A 242 -33.46 8.78 -18.15
CA SER A 242 -34.58 8.68 -17.21
C SER A 242 -34.15 8.06 -15.87
N ASP A 243 -33.23 7.09 -15.89
CA ASP A 243 -32.76 6.42 -14.67
C ASP A 243 -31.87 7.37 -13.84
N VAL A 244 -31.14 8.29 -14.49
CA VAL A 244 -30.40 9.38 -13.83
C VAL A 244 -31.36 10.21 -13.00
N HIS A 245 -32.47 10.69 -13.58
CA HIS A 245 -33.44 11.51 -12.86
C HIS A 245 -34.08 10.79 -11.67
N VAL A 246 -34.31 9.48 -11.79
CA VAL A 246 -34.81 8.65 -10.67
C VAL A 246 -33.79 8.61 -9.54
N ILE A 247 -32.52 8.30 -9.83
CA ILE A 247 -31.45 8.28 -8.82
C ILE A 247 -31.25 9.66 -8.19
N GLN A 248 -31.26 10.74 -8.98
CA GLN A 248 -31.15 12.10 -8.47
C GLN A 248 -32.31 12.46 -7.54
N GLY A 249 -33.54 12.05 -7.88
CA GLY A 249 -34.71 12.25 -7.03
C GLY A 249 -34.60 11.51 -5.70
N ILE A 250 -34.07 10.29 -5.71
CA ILE A 250 -33.84 9.49 -4.50
C ILE A 250 -32.74 10.10 -3.64
N LEU A 251 -31.56 10.39 -4.21
CA LEU A 251 -30.41 10.91 -3.47
C LEU A 251 -30.64 12.30 -2.88
N ARG A 252 -31.44 13.16 -3.53
CA ARG A 252 -31.83 14.48 -2.98
C ARG A 252 -32.71 14.39 -1.75
N ASN A 253 -33.50 13.32 -1.61
CA ASN A 253 -34.40 13.13 -0.49
C ASN A 253 -33.70 12.51 0.73
N LEU A 254 -32.47 12.02 0.58
CA LEU A 254 -31.69 11.44 1.67
C LEU A 254 -31.00 12.53 2.49
N LYS A 255 -31.34 12.59 3.77
CA LYS A 255 -30.66 13.47 4.74
C LYS A 255 -29.24 12.95 4.95
N GLY A 256 -28.26 13.81 4.72
CA GLY A 256 -26.83 13.46 4.84
C GLY A 256 -26.08 13.38 3.51
N VAL A 257 -26.73 13.47 2.35
CA VAL A 257 -26.04 13.60 1.05
C VAL A 257 -25.65 15.06 0.81
N LYS A 258 -24.36 15.33 0.61
CA LYS A 258 -23.81 16.66 0.30
C LYS A 258 -23.81 16.93 -1.20
N GLN A 259 -23.31 15.98 -1.99
CA GLN A 259 -23.20 16.09 -3.46
C GLN A 259 -23.29 14.69 -4.09
N PHE A 260 -23.74 14.61 -5.34
CA PHE A 260 -23.66 13.38 -6.13
C PHE A 260 -23.39 13.69 -7.60
N GLU A 261 -22.70 12.80 -8.30
CA GLU A 261 -22.44 12.86 -9.72
C GLU A 261 -22.71 11.48 -10.34
N ALA A 262 -23.45 11.43 -11.44
CA ALA A 262 -23.83 10.18 -12.08
C ALA A 262 -23.28 10.12 -13.51
N ASN A 263 -22.47 9.12 -13.79
CA ASN A 263 -21.87 8.89 -15.08
C ASN A 263 -22.53 7.68 -15.79
N ILE A 264 -23.30 7.98 -16.83
CA ILE A 264 -24.03 6.97 -17.61
C ILE A 264 -23.06 6.08 -18.41
N SER A 265 -21.97 6.65 -18.92
CA SER A 265 -21.01 5.93 -19.76
C SER A 265 -20.25 4.85 -18.99
N LEU A 266 -20.05 5.04 -17.68
CA LEU A 266 -19.39 4.08 -16.80
C LEU A 266 -20.38 3.27 -15.94
N SER A 267 -21.68 3.60 -16.00
CA SER A 267 -22.70 3.07 -15.09
C SER A 267 -22.33 3.25 -13.60
N GLU A 268 -21.76 4.42 -13.27
CA GLU A 268 -21.21 4.74 -11.96
C GLU A 268 -21.88 5.98 -11.36
N VAL A 269 -22.10 5.96 -10.05
CA VAL A 269 -22.62 7.08 -9.28
C VAL A 269 -21.67 7.38 -8.14
N GLU A 270 -21.09 8.57 -8.16
CA GLU A 270 -20.29 9.11 -7.08
C GLU A 270 -21.20 9.86 -6.11
N VAL A 271 -21.14 9.52 -4.82
CA VAL A 271 -21.94 10.16 -3.77
C VAL A 271 -21.03 10.66 -2.67
N ILE A 272 -21.14 11.96 -2.38
CA ILE A 272 -20.54 12.59 -1.23
C ILE A 272 -21.60 12.73 -0.13
N PHE A 273 -21.40 12.10 1.01
CA PHE A 273 -22.34 12.09 2.14
C PHE A 273 -21.65 12.33 3.48
N ASP A 274 -22.43 12.42 4.55
CA ASP A 274 -21.95 12.57 5.91
C ASP A 274 -22.11 11.23 6.67
N PRO A 275 -21.02 10.57 7.09
CA PRO A 275 -21.08 9.24 7.69
C PRO A 275 -21.73 9.21 9.07
N GLU A 276 -21.78 10.33 9.78
CA GLU A 276 -22.45 10.42 11.09
C GLU A 276 -23.98 10.43 10.95
N ALA A 277 -24.49 10.93 9.82
CA ALA A 277 -25.92 11.07 9.55
C ALA A 277 -26.50 9.95 8.67
N LEU A 278 -25.70 9.40 7.75
CA LEU A 278 -26.16 8.47 6.73
C LEU A 278 -25.13 7.35 6.50
N GLY A 279 -25.50 6.11 6.81
CA GLY A 279 -24.65 4.96 6.54
C GLY A 279 -24.69 4.52 5.06
N LEU A 280 -23.57 4.00 4.53
CA LEU A 280 -23.48 3.46 3.16
C LEU A 280 -24.65 2.54 2.77
N ARG A 281 -25.09 1.69 3.72
CA ARG A 281 -26.19 0.74 3.55
C ARG A 281 -27.50 1.43 3.22
N SER A 282 -27.77 2.55 3.90
CA SER A 282 -28.98 3.33 3.68
C SER A 282 -29.03 3.90 2.26
N ILE A 283 -27.87 4.26 1.70
CA ILE A 283 -27.77 4.78 0.32
C ILE A 283 -28.10 3.67 -0.69
N VAL A 284 -27.48 2.50 -0.56
CA VAL A 284 -27.74 1.35 -1.44
C VAL A 284 -29.20 0.90 -1.34
N ASP A 285 -29.72 0.71 -0.12
CA ASP A 285 -31.11 0.34 0.12
C ASP A 285 -32.10 1.34 -0.48
N SER A 286 -31.81 2.63 -0.38
CA SER A 286 -32.70 3.68 -0.89
C SER A 286 -32.74 3.70 -2.41
N ILE A 287 -31.61 3.41 -3.07
CA ILE A 287 -31.55 3.27 -4.52
C ILE A 287 -32.34 2.03 -4.96
N GLU A 288 -32.17 0.89 -4.28
CA GLU A 288 -32.88 -0.34 -4.63
C GLU A 288 -34.39 -0.25 -4.38
N LYS A 289 -34.79 0.25 -3.21
CA LYS A 289 -36.21 0.45 -2.83
C LYS A 289 -36.87 1.52 -3.68
N GLY A 290 -36.20 2.65 -3.90
CA GLY A 290 -36.71 3.76 -4.72
C GLY A 290 -36.83 3.42 -6.20
N SER A 291 -36.07 2.44 -6.68
CA SER A 291 -36.11 1.97 -8.07
C SER A 291 -37.03 0.75 -8.29
N ASN A 292 -37.80 0.31 -7.30
CA ASN A 292 -38.59 -0.94 -7.35
C ASN A 292 -37.75 -2.16 -7.80
N GLY A 293 -36.48 -2.24 -7.39
CA GLY A 293 -35.58 -3.35 -7.73
C GLY A 293 -35.07 -3.38 -9.18
N LYS A 294 -35.38 -2.36 -10.00
CA LYS A 294 -34.87 -2.25 -11.39
C LYS A 294 -33.38 -1.91 -11.45
N LEU A 295 -32.88 -1.15 -10.48
CA LEU A 295 -31.47 -0.76 -10.35
C LEU A 295 -30.87 -1.45 -9.12
N LYS A 296 -29.74 -2.14 -9.31
CA LYS A 296 -28.95 -2.72 -8.21
C LYS A 296 -27.66 -1.96 -8.05
N ALA A 297 -27.48 -1.33 -6.90
CA ALA A 297 -26.28 -0.57 -6.57
C ALA A 297 -25.32 -1.46 -5.79
N SER A 298 -24.10 -1.64 -6.30
CA SER A 298 -23.02 -2.33 -5.60
C SER A 298 -21.90 -1.35 -5.30
N VAL A 299 -21.39 -1.37 -4.07
CA VAL A 299 -20.22 -0.59 -3.67
C VAL A 299 -19.04 -1.14 -4.46
N GLN A 300 -18.44 -0.29 -5.30
CA GLN A 300 -17.23 -0.69 -6.01
C GLN A 300 -16.07 -0.65 -5.02
N SER A 301 -15.36 -1.77 -4.96
CA SER A 301 -14.10 -1.82 -4.24
C SER A 301 -13.06 -0.98 -5.00
N PRO A 302 -12.30 -0.08 -4.35
CA PRO A 302 -11.34 0.80 -5.02
C PRO A 302 -10.29 0.04 -5.85
N TYR A 303 -10.08 -1.25 -5.55
CA TYR A 303 -9.19 -2.13 -6.31
C TYR A 303 -9.65 -2.39 -7.76
N THR A 304 -10.95 -2.36 -8.08
CA THR A 304 -11.40 -2.62 -9.46
C THR A 304 -11.10 -1.44 -10.39
N LEU A 305 -11.13 -0.21 -9.88
CA LEU A 305 -10.88 1.01 -10.66
C LEU A 305 -9.39 1.22 -11.00
N ALA A 306 -8.47 0.74 -10.15
CA ALA A 306 -7.04 0.73 -10.47
C ALA A 306 -6.71 -0.12 -11.73
N THR A 307 -7.57 -1.08 -12.09
CA THR A 307 -7.22 -2.09 -13.11
C THR A 307 -7.45 -1.69 -14.55
N SER A 308 -8.38 -0.75 -14.80
CA SER A 308 -8.48 -0.12 -16.12
C SER A 308 -7.21 0.66 -16.44
N ASN A 309 -6.66 1.38 -15.46
CA ASN A 309 -5.46 2.19 -15.62
C ASN A 309 -4.20 1.35 -15.94
N HIS A 310 -4.03 0.18 -15.29
CA HIS A 310 -2.88 -0.70 -15.53
C HIS A 310 -2.82 -1.28 -16.94
N VAL A 311 -3.97 -1.67 -17.51
CA VAL A 311 -4.05 -2.18 -18.89
C VAL A 311 -3.67 -1.09 -19.89
N GLU A 312 -4.14 0.14 -19.63
CA GLU A 312 -3.81 1.28 -20.48
C GLU A 312 -2.31 1.62 -20.42
N GLU A 313 -1.70 1.60 -19.23
CA GLU A 313 -0.27 1.88 -19.04
C GLU A 313 0.62 0.82 -19.72
N ALA A 314 0.26 -0.47 -19.61
CA ALA A 314 0.97 -1.55 -20.28
C ALA A 314 0.91 -1.40 -21.82
N SER A 315 -0.25 -1.00 -22.36
CA SER A 315 -0.42 -0.79 -23.81
C SER A 315 0.42 0.38 -24.33
N LYS A 316 0.54 1.47 -23.54
CA LYS A 316 1.40 2.62 -23.84
C LYS A 316 2.87 2.21 -23.88
N MET A 317 3.30 1.41 -22.90
CA MET A 317 4.67 0.90 -22.83
C MET A 317 5.03 -0.02 -24.00
N LEU A 318 4.14 -0.93 -24.36
CA LEU A 318 4.33 -1.80 -25.53
C LEU A 318 4.41 -1.00 -26.83
N ARG A 319 3.59 0.06 -26.98
CA ARG A 319 3.62 0.92 -28.16
C ARG A 319 4.93 1.69 -28.28
N LEU A 320 5.45 2.21 -27.17
CA LEU A 320 6.76 2.90 -27.12
C LEU A 320 7.93 1.95 -27.40
N PHE A 321 7.87 0.74 -26.86
CA PHE A 321 8.87 -0.28 -27.17
C PHE A 321 8.84 -0.67 -28.65
N LEU A 322 7.65 -0.94 -29.20
CA LEU A 322 7.50 -1.33 -30.59
C LEU A 322 7.92 -0.21 -31.54
N SER A 323 7.61 1.06 -31.24
CA SER A 323 8.08 2.20 -32.03
C SER A 323 9.60 2.35 -31.96
N SER A 324 10.23 2.14 -30.79
CA SER A 324 11.70 2.11 -30.64
C SER A 324 12.33 1.01 -31.48
N LEU A 325 11.75 -0.18 -31.45
CA LEU A 325 12.24 -1.34 -32.17
C LEU A 325 12.17 -1.12 -33.68
N ILE A 326 11.04 -0.62 -34.18
CA ILE A 326 10.85 -0.29 -35.60
C ILE A 326 11.89 0.75 -36.06
N LEU A 327 12.26 1.70 -35.21
CA LEU A 327 13.21 2.75 -35.56
C LEU A 327 14.69 2.34 -35.39
N SER A 328 14.98 1.41 -34.48
CA SER A 328 16.33 0.88 -34.26
C SER A 328 16.74 -0.19 -35.28
N ILE A 329 15.80 -0.98 -35.81
CA ILE A 329 16.08 -2.02 -36.80
C ILE A 329 16.77 -1.45 -38.06
N PRO A 330 16.29 -0.35 -38.68
CA PRO A 330 16.97 0.24 -39.83
C PRO A 330 18.38 0.74 -39.50
N VAL A 331 18.63 1.29 -38.30
CA VAL A 331 19.98 1.72 -37.90
C VAL A 331 20.97 0.55 -37.92
N PHE A 332 20.55 -0.59 -37.37
CA PHE A 332 21.33 -1.84 -37.36
C PHE A 332 21.54 -2.37 -38.79
N PHE A 333 20.48 -2.40 -39.60
CA PHE A 333 20.55 -2.83 -41.01
C PHE A 333 21.48 -1.94 -41.85
N ILE A 334 21.49 -0.63 -41.61
CA ILE A 334 22.38 0.32 -42.30
C ILE A 334 23.85 0.03 -41.96
N ARG A 335 24.17 -0.41 -40.74
CA ARG A 335 25.56 -0.77 -40.38
C ARG A 335 25.95 -2.17 -40.83
N MET A 336 25.11 -3.17 -40.60
CA MET A 336 25.49 -4.58 -40.78
C MET A 336 25.22 -5.12 -42.20
N VAL A 337 24.10 -4.73 -42.81
CA VAL A 337 23.61 -5.35 -44.06
C VAL A 337 23.92 -4.48 -45.28
N CYS A 338 23.75 -3.16 -45.17
CA CYS A 338 23.95 -2.25 -46.31
C CYS A 338 25.38 -2.20 -46.87
N PRO A 339 26.47 -2.44 -46.12
CA PRO A 339 27.81 -2.53 -46.71
C PRO A 339 28.01 -3.76 -47.60
N ARG A 340 27.19 -4.82 -47.42
CA ARG A 340 27.32 -6.09 -48.16
C ARG A 340 26.54 -6.11 -49.47
N ILE A 341 25.59 -5.20 -49.64
CA ILE A 341 24.78 -5.06 -50.87
C ILE A 341 25.34 -3.88 -51.68
N GLY A 342 25.96 -4.17 -52.83
CA GLY A 342 26.66 -3.16 -53.65
C GLY A 342 25.80 -1.96 -54.05
N PHE A 343 24.54 -2.19 -54.45
CA PHE A 343 23.61 -1.13 -54.87
C PHE A 343 23.27 -0.16 -53.72
N LEU A 344 22.92 -0.68 -52.54
CA LEU A 344 22.64 0.15 -51.37
C LEU A 344 23.88 0.87 -50.86
N ASN A 345 25.06 0.24 -50.95
CA ASN A 345 26.30 0.86 -50.51
C ASN A 345 26.62 2.10 -51.36
N SER A 346 26.49 2.02 -52.69
CA SER A 346 26.69 3.17 -53.59
C SER A 346 25.70 4.30 -53.31
N PHE A 347 24.43 3.99 -53.00
CA PHE A 347 23.44 5.00 -52.61
C PHE A 347 23.76 5.63 -51.24
N LEU A 348 24.20 4.84 -50.27
CA LEU A 348 24.57 5.31 -48.92
C LEU A 348 25.91 6.09 -48.88
N LEU A 349 26.77 5.90 -49.88
CA LEU A 349 28.00 6.66 -50.10
C LEU A 349 27.77 7.95 -50.90
N MET A 350 26.55 8.18 -51.38
CA MET A 350 26.18 9.42 -52.06
C MET A 350 26.40 10.59 -51.09
N HIS A 351 27.14 11.60 -51.56
CA HIS A 351 27.43 12.78 -50.76
C HIS A 351 26.23 13.73 -50.82
N CYS A 352 25.80 14.19 -49.66
CA CYS A 352 24.83 15.26 -49.52
C CYS A 352 25.54 16.41 -48.79
N GLY A 353 26.27 17.23 -49.55
CA GLY A 353 27.16 18.25 -48.99
C GLY A 353 28.42 17.64 -48.34
N PRO A 354 28.90 18.18 -47.20
CA PRO A 354 30.08 17.67 -46.49
C PRO A 354 29.81 16.36 -45.73
N PHE A 355 28.56 15.88 -45.72
CA PHE A 355 28.14 14.69 -44.99
C PHE A 355 27.82 13.52 -45.93
N LEU A 356 28.14 12.31 -45.48
CA LEU A 356 27.66 11.08 -46.14
C LEU A 356 26.19 10.86 -45.81
N LEU A 357 25.41 10.47 -46.83
CA LEU A 357 23.98 10.15 -46.66
C LEU A 357 23.77 9.07 -45.59
N ARG A 358 24.68 8.09 -45.49
CA ARG A 358 24.70 7.07 -44.43
C ARG A 358 24.71 7.64 -43.02
N ASP A 359 25.56 8.63 -42.78
CA ASP A 359 25.79 9.12 -41.43
C ASP A 359 24.73 10.14 -41.05
N LEU A 360 24.24 10.92 -42.02
CA LEU A 360 23.08 11.80 -41.87
C LEU A 360 21.81 11.00 -41.55
N LEU A 361 21.54 9.93 -42.30
CA LEU A 361 20.35 9.09 -42.09
C LEU A 361 20.36 8.43 -40.71
N LYS A 362 21.53 7.94 -40.26
CA LYS A 362 21.70 7.43 -38.89
C LYS A 362 21.48 8.53 -37.85
N TRP A 363 22.07 9.71 -38.06
CA TRP A 363 21.93 10.81 -37.11
C TRP A 363 20.47 11.24 -36.95
N ILE A 364 19.71 11.38 -38.04
CA ILE A 364 18.27 11.69 -37.99
C ILE A 364 17.51 10.60 -37.25
N LEU A 365 17.71 9.34 -37.63
CA LEU A 365 16.94 8.22 -37.08
C LEU A 365 17.22 8.03 -35.58
N VAL A 366 18.48 8.11 -35.18
CA VAL A 366 18.89 8.00 -33.77
C VAL A 366 18.47 9.22 -32.96
N SER A 367 18.45 10.42 -33.54
CA SER A 367 17.95 11.61 -32.83
C SER A 367 16.46 11.48 -32.47
N ILE A 368 15.66 10.87 -33.35
CA ILE A 368 14.26 10.58 -33.06
C ILE A 368 14.15 9.55 -31.92
N VAL A 369 14.94 8.46 -31.97
CA VAL A 369 14.97 7.47 -30.86
C VAL A 369 15.39 8.14 -29.55
N GLN A 370 16.47 8.92 -29.56
CA GLN A 370 17.08 9.52 -28.37
C GLN A 370 16.16 10.54 -27.69
N PHE A 371 15.59 11.47 -28.46
CA PHE A 371 14.88 12.61 -27.89
C PHE A 371 13.36 12.43 -27.85
N VAL A 372 12.75 11.66 -28.76
CA VAL A 372 11.29 11.45 -28.75
C VAL A 372 10.94 10.27 -27.84
N ILE A 373 11.55 9.12 -28.07
CA ILE A 373 11.28 7.90 -27.30
C ILE A 373 12.03 7.94 -25.96
N GLY A 374 13.28 8.38 -26.00
CA GLY A 374 14.13 8.51 -24.81
C GLY A 374 13.70 9.62 -23.84
N LYS A 375 12.79 10.53 -24.23
CA LYS A 375 12.35 11.68 -23.40
C LYS A 375 11.98 11.27 -21.98
N ARG A 376 11.28 10.14 -21.82
CA ARG A 376 10.86 9.62 -20.52
C ARG A 376 12.05 9.38 -19.58
N PHE A 377 13.13 8.80 -20.09
CA PHE A 377 14.34 8.52 -19.29
C PHE A 377 15.06 9.81 -18.91
N TYR A 378 15.13 10.79 -19.81
CA TYR A 378 15.73 12.09 -19.52
C TYR A 378 14.98 12.83 -18.41
N VAL A 379 13.64 12.85 -18.45
CA VAL A 379 12.83 13.47 -17.40
C VAL A 379 13.04 12.76 -16.06
N ALA A 380 12.96 11.41 -16.04
CA ALA A 380 13.16 10.63 -14.83
C ALA A 380 14.56 10.80 -14.24
N ALA A 381 15.60 10.79 -15.07
CA ALA A 381 16.99 11.00 -14.65
C ALA A 381 17.20 12.40 -14.08
N TYR A 382 16.64 13.43 -14.71
CA TYR A 382 16.75 14.82 -14.24
C TYR A 382 16.07 15.00 -12.88
N LYS A 383 14.86 14.43 -12.70
CA LYS A 383 14.17 14.45 -11.40
C LYS A 383 14.99 13.74 -10.31
N ALA A 384 15.48 12.53 -10.57
CA ALA A 384 16.30 11.79 -9.61
C ALA A 384 17.56 12.58 -9.20
N LEU A 385 18.24 13.18 -10.18
CA LEU A 385 19.47 13.94 -9.92
C LEU A 385 19.21 15.21 -9.09
N ARG A 386 18.05 15.86 -9.25
CA ARG A 386 17.63 17.01 -8.43
C ARG A 386 17.51 16.65 -6.95
N HIS A 387 17.11 15.42 -6.64
CA HIS A 387 16.99 14.91 -5.28
C HIS A 387 18.25 14.24 -4.75
N TRP A 388 19.40 14.43 -5.41
CA TRP A 388 20.68 13.81 -5.05
C TRP A 388 20.59 12.27 -4.96
N SER A 389 19.71 11.66 -5.74
CA SER A 389 19.56 10.20 -5.83
C SER A 389 19.92 9.69 -7.23
N THR A 390 20.41 8.45 -7.30
CA THR A 390 20.75 7.80 -8.57
C THR A 390 19.75 6.70 -8.89
N ASN A 391 19.11 6.79 -10.05
CA ASN A 391 18.22 5.75 -10.58
C ASN A 391 18.87 5.03 -11.77
N MET A 392 18.36 3.86 -12.15
CA MET A 392 18.76 3.13 -13.37
C MET A 392 18.73 4.03 -14.60
N ASP A 393 17.71 4.91 -14.67
CA ASP A 393 17.52 5.84 -15.79
C ASP A 393 18.66 6.88 -15.90
N VAL A 394 19.32 7.24 -14.79
CA VAL A 394 20.46 8.17 -14.79
C VAL A 394 21.65 7.57 -15.53
N LEU A 395 21.96 6.30 -15.26
CA LEU A 395 23.06 5.59 -15.93
C LEU A 395 22.80 5.45 -17.43
N VAL A 396 21.55 5.12 -17.80
CA VAL A 396 21.12 4.98 -19.20
C VAL A 396 21.24 6.30 -19.94
N VAL A 397 20.76 7.40 -19.34
CA VAL A 397 20.85 8.74 -19.94
C VAL A 397 22.30 9.18 -20.10
N LEU A 398 23.16 8.94 -19.11
CA LEU A 398 24.57 9.31 -19.18
C LEU A 398 25.29 8.56 -20.31
N GLY A 399 25.12 7.24 -20.39
CA GLY A 399 25.79 6.42 -21.42
C GLY A 399 25.30 6.71 -22.84
N THR A 400 23.99 6.89 -23.01
CA THR A 400 23.39 7.20 -24.33
C THR A 400 23.74 8.62 -24.77
N SER A 401 23.68 9.61 -23.87
CA SER A 401 24.09 10.99 -24.17
C SER A 401 25.58 11.06 -24.53
N ALA A 402 26.45 10.40 -23.77
CA ALA A 402 27.89 10.37 -24.06
C ALA A 402 28.18 9.80 -25.46
N SER A 403 27.54 8.66 -25.80
CA SER A 403 27.67 8.03 -27.12
C SER A 403 27.14 8.92 -28.25
N TYR A 404 26.00 9.58 -28.02
CA TYR A 404 25.36 10.45 -29.00
C TYR A 404 26.19 11.72 -29.27
N PHE A 405 26.58 12.46 -28.22
CA PHE A 405 27.35 13.70 -28.38
C PHE A 405 28.74 13.46 -28.96
N TYR A 406 29.41 12.37 -28.57
CA TYR A 406 30.65 11.96 -29.21
C TYR A 406 30.46 11.74 -30.71
N SER A 407 29.39 11.04 -31.10
CA SER A 407 29.11 10.72 -32.51
C SER A 407 28.73 11.97 -33.33
N VAL A 408 28.03 12.93 -32.73
CA VAL A 408 27.77 14.24 -33.35
C VAL A 408 29.07 15.02 -33.53
N GLY A 409 29.91 15.11 -32.50
CA GLY A 409 31.20 15.77 -32.59
C GLY A 409 32.12 15.15 -33.64
N ALA A 410 32.16 13.81 -33.71
CA ALA A 410 32.87 13.05 -34.73
C ALA A 410 32.37 13.36 -36.17
N LEU A 411 31.06 13.50 -36.34
CA LEU A 411 30.42 13.83 -37.63
C LEU A 411 30.79 15.24 -38.09
N PHE A 412 30.74 16.23 -37.19
CA PHE A 412 31.16 17.60 -37.49
C PHE A 412 32.67 17.69 -37.74
N TYR A 413 33.49 17.03 -36.92
CA TYR A 413 34.94 17.01 -37.10
C TYR A 413 35.34 16.43 -38.46
N GLY A 414 34.67 15.36 -38.90
CA GLY A 414 34.91 14.79 -40.22
C GLY A 414 34.43 15.66 -41.38
N ALA A 415 33.39 16.46 -41.18
CA ALA A 415 32.96 17.45 -42.17
C ALA A 415 33.99 18.58 -42.37
N PHE A 416 34.67 19.02 -41.30
CA PHE A 416 35.67 20.09 -41.38
C PHE A 416 37.06 19.62 -41.82
N THR A 417 37.49 18.44 -41.37
CA THR A 417 38.87 17.95 -41.59
C THR A 417 38.99 16.88 -42.66
N GLY A 418 37.86 16.34 -43.15
CA GLY A 418 37.82 15.20 -44.07
C GLY A 418 38.22 13.86 -43.45
N PHE A 419 38.70 13.85 -42.19
CA PHE A 419 39.03 12.62 -41.47
C PHE A 419 37.77 11.97 -40.89
N ARG A 420 37.57 10.67 -41.10
CA ARG A 420 36.36 9.96 -40.62
C ARG A 420 36.65 9.15 -39.35
N PRO A 421 36.46 9.73 -38.15
CA PRO A 421 36.50 8.96 -36.91
C PRO A 421 35.32 7.97 -36.83
N PRO A 422 35.45 6.89 -36.04
CA PRO A 422 34.37 5.94 -35.84
C PRO A 422 33.19 6.61 -35.12
N ILE A 423 31.98 6.40 -35.64
CA ILE A 423 30.71 6.88 -35.06
C ILE A 423 29.99 5.76 -34.31
N TYR A 424 29.31 6.10 -33.21
CA TYR A 424 28.63 5.17 -32.30
C TYR A 424 27.14 5.49 -32.11
N PHE A 425 26.48 6.12 -33.09
CA PHE A 425 25.04 6.40 -33.01
C PHE A 425 24.17 5.16 -32.71
N GLU A 426 24.60 4.00 -33.21
CA GLU A 426 23.92 2.72 -32.97
C GLU A 426 23.94 2.28 -31.51
N THR A 427 25.03 2.51 -30.77
CA THR A 427 25.12 2.07 -29.36
C THR A 427 24.07 2.80 -28.53
N SER A 428 23.86 4.09 -28.78
CA SER A 428 22.83 4.89 -28.13
C SER A 428 21.42 4.33 -28.38
N ALA A 429 21.07 4.09 -29.65
CA ALA A 429 19.75 3.58 -30.02
C ALA A 429 19.48 2.16 -29.52
N MET A 430 20.50 1.29 -29.54
CA MET A 430 20.39 -0.07 -29.01
C MET A 430 20.21 -0.07 -27.50
N ILE A 431 20.99 0.71 -26.75
CA ILE A 431 20.87 0.78 -25.29
C ILE A 431 19.46 1.22 -24.91
N ILE A 432 18.92 2.28 -25.54
CA ILE A 432 17.55 2.72 -25.29
C ILE A 432 16.55 1.58 -25.58
N THR A 433 16.66 0.95 -26.75
CA THR A 433 15.72 -0.12 -27.15
C THR A 433 15.76 -1.33 -26.20
N PHE A 434 16.94 -1.76 -25.76
CA PHE A 434 17.09 -2.87 -24.80
C PHE A 434 16.59 -2.52 -23.41
N VAL A 435 16.82 -1.29 -22.94
CA VAL A 435 16.28 -0.84 -21.65
C VAL A 435 14.75 -0.75 -21.70
N LEU A 436 14.16 -0.26 -22.81
CA LEU A 436 12.70 -0.30 -23.00
C LEU A 436 12.18 -1.74 -23.02
N LEU A 437 12.88 -2.67 -23.69
CA LEU A 437 12.51 -4.09 -23.68
C LEU A 437 12.51 -4.64 -22.26
N GLY A 438 13.56 -4.37 -21.47
CA GLY A 438 13.66 -4.79 -20.07
C GLY A 438 12.49 -4.28 -19.24
N LYS A 439 12.21 -2.97 -19.28
CA LYS A 439 11.05 -2.39 -18.57
C LYS A 439 9.71 -2.94 -19.08
N CYS A 440 9.60 -3.24 -20.38
CA CYS A 440 8.41 -3.85 -20.94
C CYS A 440 8.19 -5.27 -20.40
N LEU A 441 9.24 -6.09 -20.36
CA LEU A 441 9.18 -7.44 -19.78
C LEU A 441 8.88 -7.40 -18.29
N GLU A 442 9.43 -6.42 -17.57
CA GLU A 442 9.16 -6.20 -16.16
C GLU A 442 7.68 -5.89 -15.90
N VAL A 443 7.08 -4.97 -16.68
CA VAL A 443 5.65 -4.64 -16.58
C VAL A 443 4.78 -5.84 -16.93
N VAL A 444 5.13 -6.60 -17.98
CA VAL A 444 4.39 -7.82 -18.35
C VAL A 444 4.47 -8.89 -17.28
N ALA A 445 5.64 -9.09 -16.66
CA ALA A 445 5.85 -10.05 -15.58
C ALA A 445 5.03 -9.67 -14.35
N LYS A 446 5.09 -8.39 -13.93
CA LYS A 446 4.32 -7.86 -12.82
C LYS A 446 2.81 -7.84 -13.07
N GLY A 447 2.39 -7.58 -14.30
CA GLY A 447 0.98 -7.61 -14.69
C GLY A 447 0.37 -8.98 -14.41
N LYS A 448 1.06 -10.07 -14.77
CA LYS A 448 0.56 -11.43 -14.52
C LYS A 448 0.45 -11.78 -13.03
N THR A 449 1.42 -11.36 -12.21
CA THR A 449 1.36 -11.60 -10.76
C THR A 449 0.29 -10.73 -10.09
N SER A 450 0.15 -9.48 -10.54
CA SER A 450 -0.85 -8.55 -10.03
C SER A 450 -2.27 -9.01 -10.40
N ASP A 451 -2.47 -9.53 -11.62
CA ASP A 451 -3.73 -10.12 -12.05
C ASP A 451 -4.12 -11.34 -11.20
N ALA A 452 -3.15 -12.16 -10.78
CA ALA A 452 -3.40 -13.30 -9.91
C ALA A 452 -3.81 -12.86 -8.49
N ILE A 453 -3.07 -11.91 -7.90
CA ILE A 453 -3.41 -11.32 -6.60
C ILE A 453 -4.78 -10.65 -6.68
N LYS A 454 -5.07 -9.94 -7.77
CA LYS A 454 -6.36 -9.29 -8.00
C LYS A 454 -7.51 -10.31 -8.01
N LYS A 455 -7.37 -11.42 -8.73
CA LYS A 455 -8.38 -12.49 -8.72
C LYS A 455 -8.62 -13.04 -7.32
N LEU A 456 -7.58 -13.12 -6.48
CA LEU A 456 -7.74 -13.53 -5.08
C LEU A 456 -8.50 -12.48 -4.26
N VAL A 457 -8.25 -11.18 -4.48
CA VAL A 457 -8.99 -10.10 -3.83
C VAL A 457 -10.45 -10.05 -4.29
N GLU A 458 -10.72 -10.27 -5.59
CA GLU A 458 -12.08 -10.36 -6.12
C GLU A 458 -12.88 -11.55 -5.56
N LEU A 459 -12.20 -12.64 -5.18
CA LEU A 459 -12.82 -13.78 -4.52
C LEU A 459 -13.17 -13.52 -3.05
N ALA A 460 -12.67 -12.45 -2.44
CA ALA A 460 -13.09 -12.05 -1.10
C ALA A 460 -14.56 -11.59 -1.17
N PRO A 461 -15.49 -12.24 -0.44
CA PRO A 461 -16.91 -11.93 -0.55
C PRO A 461 -17.19 -10.50 -0.05
N ALA A 462 -17.65 -9.64 -0.95
CA ALA A 462 -18.10 -8.29 -0.63
C ALA A 462 -19.43 -8.27 0.16
N THR A 463 -20.14 -9.41 0.22
CA THR A 463 -21.43 -9.60 0.87
C THR A 463 -21.32 -10.63 2.01
N VAL A 464 -21.88 -10.31 3.17
CA VAL A 464 -22.25 -11.27 4.23
C VAL A 464 -23.76 -11.30 4.34
N LEU A 465 -24.33 -12.19 5.12
CA LEU A 465 -25.75 -12.20 5.42
C LEU A 465 -25.87 -11.89 6.90
N LEU A 466 -26.43 -10.74 7.25
CA LEU A 466 -26.63 -10.37 8.65
C LEU A 466 -28.07 -10.73 9.04
N VAL A 467 -28.19 -11.73 9.92
CA VAL A 467 -29.48 -12.13 10.48
C VAL A 467 -29.72 -11.30 11.73
N VAL A 468 -30.58 -10.29 11.64
CA VAL A 468 -31.08 -9.57 12.82
C VAL A 468 -32.25 -10.36 13.38
N LYS A 469 -32.12 -10.82 14.63
CA LYS A 469 -33.20 -11.50 15.35
C LYS A 469 -34.00 -10.45 16.12
N ASP A 470 -34.96 -9.81 15.45
CA ASP A 470 -36.02 -9.09 16.16
C ASP A 470 -37.10 -10.08 16.58
N GLU A 471 -37.63 -9.90 17.79
CA GLU A 471 -38.58 -10.80 18.43
C GLU A 471 -39.76 -11.15 17.51
N GLY A 472 -39.72 -12.36 16.92
CA GLY A 472 -40.85 -13.01 16.26
C GLY A 472 -40.90 -12.95 14.73
N ILE A 473 -40.06 -12.16 14.03
CA ILE A 473 -40.08 -12.12 12.55
C ILE A 473 -38.64 -12.14 12.01
N LEU A 474 -38.23 -13.26 11.41
CA LEU A 474 -36.98 -13.38 10.66
C LEU A 474 -37.04 -12.56 9.37
N SER A 475 -36.46 -11.37 9.39
CA SER A 475 -36.21 -10.59 8.16
C SER A 475 -34.79 -10.87 7.66
N GLN A 476 -34.69 -11.45 6.46
CA GLN A 476 -33.40 -11.75 5.81
C GLN A 476 -32.88 -10.49 5.10
N GLY A 477 -31.78 -9.92 5.60
CA GLY A 477 -31.04 -8.84 4.95
C GLY A 477 -29.65 -9.33 4.49
N ILE A 478 -29.35 -9.19 3.20
CA ILE A 478 -28.01 -9.44 2.65
C ILE A 478 -27.14 -8.23 2.96
N LEU A 479 -25.98 -8.44 3.59
CA LEU A 479 -25.10 -7.41 4.10
C LEU A 479 -23.60 -7.77 4.11
N GLY A 480 -22.79 -7.10 3.30
CA GLY A 480 -21.31 -7.13 3.30
C GLY A 480 -20.53 -7.16 4.60
N ILE A 481 -19.52 -8.05 4.60
CA ILE A 481 -18.23 -8.13 5.34
C ILE A 481 -18.04 -9.48 6.06
N CYS A 482 -17.26 -10.40 5.47
CA CYS A 482 -17.01 -11.74 6.01
C CYS A 482 -15.64 -11.83 6.67
N ARG A 483 -15.64 -11.99 8.00
CA ARG A 483 -14.59 -12.69 8.73
C ARG A 483 -15.24 -13.81 9.52
N SER A 484 -15.51 -14.93 8.86
CA SER A 484 -15.73 -16.21 9.53
C SER A 484 -15.15 -17.33 8.67
N VAL A 485 -13.90 -17.65 8.98
CA VAL A 485 -13.36 -19.00 8.84
C VAL A 485 -14.25 -19.88 9.72
N ILE A 486 -15.13 -20.68 9.11
CA ILE A 486 -15.76 -21.81 9.78
C ILE A 486 -15.23 -23.05 9.07
N PHE A 487 -14.26 -23.67 9.73
CA PHE A 487 -13.91 -25.08 9.56
C PHE A 487 -15.20 -25.88 9.43
N LYS A 488 -15.31 -26.64 8.33
CA LYS A 488 -16.23 -27.76 8.25
C LYS A 488 -15.40 -28.98 7.89
N GLU A 489 -15.25 -29.83 8.90
CA GLU A 489 -14.82 -31.23 8.81
C GLU A 489 -15.55 -31.99 7.71
#